data_AF-A0A2D4HY12-F1
#
_entry.id   AF-A0A2D4HY12-F1
#
_cell.length_a   1.000
_cell.length_b   1.000
_cell.length_c   1.000
_cell.angle_alpha   90.00
_cell.angle_beta   90.00
_cell.angle_gamma   90.00
#
_symmetry.space_group_name_H-M   'P 1'
#
loop_
_entity.id
_entity.type
_entity.pdbx_description
1 polymer ?
#
loop_
_entity_poly.entity_id
_entity_poly.type
_entity_poly.pdbx_seq_one_letter_code
_entity_poly.pdbx_strand_id
1 'polypeptide(L)'
;HLARRQFWWPNMRSNVKNYVKQCGNCARSKPQIGKPMGLLQSVSEPTRPWQDIAMDFIVELPNSKGHTVIWTVIDMFSKQAHFVPCKNILSRIKLCIPSLYEWYS
;
A
#
# COMPACT_ATOMS: atom_id res chain seq x y z
N HIS A 1 18.65 24.01 22.05
CA HIS A 1 20.04 24.52 21.95
C HIS A 1 20.12 26.04 21.90
N LEU A 2 19.22 26.74 21.19
CA LEU A 2 19.26 28.22 21.07
C LEU A 2 18.96 28.96 22.38
N ALA A 3 17.88 28.62 23.08
CA ALA A 3 17.52 29.29 24.34
C ALA A 3 18.63 29.21 25.42
N ARG A 4 19.39 28.11 25.45
CA ARG A 4 20.50 27.87 26.38
C ARG A 4 21.73 28.75 26.12
N ARG A 5 21.83 29.42 24.97
CA ARG A 5 22.98 30.26 24.62
C ARG A 5 22.90 31.65 25.27
N GLN A 6 21.69 32.11 25.58
CA GLN A 6 21.45 33.48 26.07
C GLN A 6 20.69 33.52 27.40
N PHE A 7 20.12 32.40 27.84
CA PHE A 7 19.27 32.36 29.04
C PHE A 7 19.52 31.09 29.86
N TRP A 8 19.33 31.20 31.17
CA TRP A 8 19.36 30.08 32.11
C TRP A 8 18.32 30.25 33.21
N TRP A 9 17.62 29.17 33.55
CA TRP A 9 16.74 29.07 34.71
C TRP A 9 16.53 27.60 35.11
N PRO A 10 16.09 27.31 36.36
CA PRO A 10 15.78 25.95 36.81
C PRO A 10 14.71 25.30 35.93
N ASN A 11 14.87 24.01 35.59
CA ASN A 11 13.91 23.24 34.77
C ASN A 11 13.65 23.75 33.34
N MET A 12 14.50 24.65 32.80
CA MET A 12 14.35 25.22 31.45
C MET A 12 14.01 24.20 30.35
N ARG A 13 14.70 23.05 30.31
CA ARG A 13 14.43 22.01 29.30
C ARG A 13 12.98 21.48 29.40
N SER A 14 12.49 21.28 30.62
CA SER A 14 11.12 20.81 30.86
C SER A 14 10.10 21.87 30.46
N ASN A 15 10.34 23.14 30.82
CA ASN A 15 9.43 24.23 30.46
C ASN A 15 9.35 24.43 28.95
N VAL A 16 10.48 24.44 28.25
CA VAL A 16 10.51 24.54 26.77
C VAL A 16 9.78 23.35 26.14
N LYS A 17 9.96 22.14 26.66
CA LYS A 17 9.25 20.95 26.17
C LYS A 17 7.73 21.08 26.35
N ASN A 18 7.28 21.57 27.50
CA ASN A 18 5.85 21.75 27.79
C ASN A 18 5.24 22.87 26.94
N TYR A 19 5.95 23.98 26.74
CA TYR A 19 5.55 25.05 25.84
C TYR A 19 5.35 24.55 24.41
N VAL A 20 6.34 23.82 23.86
CA VAL A 20 6.25 23.26 22.51
C VAL A 20 5.11 22.23 22.39
N LYS A 21 4.84 21.45 23.43
CA LYS A 21 3.72 20.49 23.46
C LYS A 21 2.35 21.20 23.42
N GLN A 22 2.21 22.35 24.07
CA GLN A 22 0.96 23.10 24.15
C GLN A 22 0.76 24.04 22.95
N CYS A 23 1.81 24.32 22.18
CA CYS A 23 1.74 25.17 21.01
C CYS A 23 0.98 24.50 19.86
N GLY A 24 -0.19 25.04 19.50
CA GLY A 24 -1.04 24.53 18.42
C GLY A 24 -0.37 24.54 17.04
N ASN A 25 0.43 25.56 16.74
CA ASN A 25 1.19 25.63 15.48
C ASN A 25 2.25 24.53 15.41
N CYS A 26 3.00 24.32 16.50
CA CYS A 26 3.98 23.23 16.58
C CYS A 26 3.31 21.86 16.45
N ALA A 27 2.14 21.67 17.07
CA ALA A 27 1.39 20.42 16.96
C ALA A 27 0.88 20.13 15.54
N ARG A 28 0.43 21.16 14.82
CA ARG A 28 -0.05 21.04 13.43
C ARG A 28 1.07 20.83 12.42
N SER A 29 2.20 21.52 12.60
CA SER A 29 3.35 21.41 11.69
C SER A 29 4.20 20.17 11.94
N LYS A 30 4.08 19.55 13.12
CA LYS A 30 4.81 18.34 13.44
C LYS A 30 4.18 17.17 12.69
N PRO A 31 4.91 16.48 11.79
CA PRO A 31 4.39 15.27 11.17
C PRO A 31 4.07 14.27 12.29
N GLN A 32 2.88 13.68 12.23
CA GLN A 32 2.59 12.54 13.07
C GLN A 32 3.56 11.43 12.66
N ILE A 33 4.55 11.16 13.50
CA ILE A 33 5.24 9.88 13.45
C ILE A 33 4.14 8.90 13.87
N GLY A 34 3.59 8.19 12.88
CA GLY A 34 2.52 7.24 13.09
C GLY A 34 2.89 6.21 14.16
N LYS A 35 1.89 5.44 14.59
CA LYS A 35 2.15 4.19 15.32
C LYS A 35 3.22 3.40 14.54
N PRO A 36 4.10 2.63 15.22
CA PRO A 36 4.98 1.71 14.50
C PRO A 36 4.13 0.95 13.49
N MET A 37 4.60 0.89 12.24
CA MET A 37 3.89 0.15 11.20
C MET A 37 3.55 -1.22 11.79
N GLY A 38 2.26 -1.56 11.81
CA GLY A 38 1.83 -2.85 12.32
C GLY A 38 2.61 -3.95 11.62
N LEU A 39 2.78 -5.10 12.27
CA LEU A 39 3.31 -6.28 11.61
C LEU A 39 2.45 -6.54 10.36
N LEU A 40 3.08 -6.60 9.19
CA LEU A 40 2.40 -7.05 7.98
C LEU A 40 1.86 -8.44 8.27
N GLN A 41 0.55 -8.63 8.18
CA GLN A 41 -0.02 -9.98 8.24
C GLN A 41 0.44 -10.73 7.00
N SER A 42 1.30 -11.73 7.20
CA SER A 42 1.61 -12.70 6.14
C SER A 42 0.35 -13.52 5.89
N VAL A 43 -0.08 -13.60 4.63
CA VAL A 43 -1.03 -14.63 4.21
C VAL A 43 -0.34 -15.98 4.40
N SER A 44 -1.07 -16.96 4.93
CA SER A 44 -0.56 -18.33 5.05
C SER A 44 -0.08 -18.83 3.68
N GLU A 45 1.03 -19.55 3.63
CA GLU A 45 1.48 -20.12 2.36
C GLU A 45 0.42 -21.09 1.82
N PRO A 46 0.05 -20.99 0.54
CA PRO A 46 -0.86 -21.95 -0.09
C PRO A 46 -0.23 -23.34 -0.07
N THR A 47 -1.04 -24.40 0.04
CA THR A 47 -0.55 -25.79 0.12
C THR A 47 -0.75 -26.57 -1.17
N ARG A 48 -1.52 -26.02 -2.12
CA ARG A 48 -1.75 -26.61 -3.45
C ARG A 48 -1.85 -25.54 -4.53
N PRO A 49 -1.57 -25.88 -5.79
CA PRO A 49 -1.79 -24.98 -6.93
C PRO A 49 -3.21 -24.45 -6.93
N TRP A 50 -3.35 -23.17 -7.28
CA TRP A 50 -4.66 -22.51 -7.38
C TRP A 50 -5.44 -22.47 -6.06
N GLN A 51 -4.79 -22.56 -4.91
CA GLN A 51 -5.49 -22.33 -3.65
C GLN A 51 -5.75 -20.84 -3.43
N ASP A 52 -4.68 -20.05 -3.56
CA ASP A 52 -4.69 -18.61 -3.36
C ASP A 52 -4.17 -17.95 -4.63
N ILE A 53 -4.91 -16.97 -5.16
CA ILE A 53 -4.55 -16.23 -6.36
C ILE A 53 -4.35 -14.74 -6.03
N ALA A 54 -3.29 -14.17 -6.58
CA ALA A 54 -3.11 -12.72 -6.62
C ALA A 54 -3.67 -12.20 -7.94
N MET A 55 -4.40 -11.09 -7.89
CA MET A 55 -4.93 -10.43 -9.08
C MET A 55 -4.56 -8.95 -9.06
N ASP A 56 -4.10 -8.42 -10.19
CA ASP A 56 -3.77 -6.99 -10.33
C ASP A 56 -4.03 -6.48 -11.75
N PHE A 57 -4.09 -5.15 -11.90
CA PHE A 57 -4.24 -4.48 -13.19
C PHE A 57 -3.08 -3.54 -13.45
N ILE A 58 -2.34 -3.82 -14.52
CA ILE A 58 -1.38 -2.88 -15.09
C ILE A 58 -2.16 -1.96 -16.03
N VAL A 59 -2.40 -0.73 -15.60
CA VAL A 59 -3.19 0.27 -16.32
C VAL A 59 -2.30 1.29 -17.04
N GLU A 60 -2.93 2.19 -17.80
CA GLU A 60 -2.26 3.31 -18.49
C GLU A 60 -1.15 2.88 -19.46
N LEU A 61 -1.29 1.70 -20.05
CA LEU A 61 -0.35 1.22 -21.05
C LEU A 61 -0.61 1.91 -22.40
N PRO A 62 0.44 2.07 -23.24
CA PRO A 62 0.27 2.45 -24.63
C PRO A 62 -0.74 1.55 -25.33
N ASN A 63 -1.57 2.13 -26.18
CA ASN A 63 -2.60 1.38 -26.87
C ASN A 63 -1.97 0.33 -27.80
N SER A 64 -2.31 -0.94 -27.57
CA SER A 64 -1.96 -2.05 -28.44
C SER A 64 -3.22 -2.75 -28.92
N LYS A 65 -3.59 -2.54 -30.19
CA LYS A 65 -4.82 -3.11 -30.81
C LYS A 65 -6.09 -2.82 -29.98
N GLY A 66 -6.18 -1.62 -29.41
CA GLY A 66 -7.31 -1.22 -28.56
C GLY A 66 -7.21 -1.65 -27.09
N HIS A 67 -6.12 -2.31 -26.68
CA HIS A 67 -5.89 -2.71 -25.29
C HIS A 67 -4.88 -1.77 -24.62
N THR A 68 -5.24 -1.25 -23.44
CA THR A 68 -4.44 -0.30 -22.64
C THR A 68 -4.24 -0.78 -21.20
N VAL A 69 -4.72 -1.98 -20.88
CA VAL A 69 -4.65 -2.59 -19.56
C VAL A 69 -4.22 -4.05 -19.71
N ILE A 70 -3.40 -4.55 -18.79
CA ILE A 70 -3.12 -5.99 -18.63
C ILE A 70 -3.65 -6.41 -17.26
N TRP A 71 -4.48 -7.45 -17.22
CA TRP A 71 -4.86 -8.11 -15.98
C TRP A 71 -3.93 -9.27 -15.72
N THR A 72 -3.37 -9.31 -14.51
CA THR A 72 -2.52 -10.38 -14.04
C THR A 72 -3.32 -11.26 -13.10
N VAL A 73 -3.22 -12.58 -13.29
CA VAL A 73 -3.71 -13.60 -12.37
C VAL A 73 -2.53 -14.49 -12.05
N ILE A 74 -2.16 -14.57 -10.78
CA ILE A 74 -0.96 -15.27 -10.34
C ILE A 74 -1.36 -16.32 -9.30
N ASP A 75 -1.03 -17.57 -9.57
CA ASP A 75 -1.10 -18.62 -8.55
C ASP A 75 0.00 -18.38 -7.51
N MET A 76 -0.40 -18.15 -6.26
CA MET A 76 0.57 -17.87 -5.20
C MET A 76 1.41 -19.10 -4.83
N PHE A 77 0.95 -20.31 -5.16
CA PHE A 77 1.71 -21.55 -4.92
C PHE A 77 2.81 -21.76 -5.97
N SER A 78 2.42 -21.96 -7.24
CA SER A 78 3.38 -22.26 -8.32
C SER A 78 4.11 -21.03 -8.89
N LYS A 79 3.63 -19.82 -8.57
CA LYS A 79 4.05 -18.55 -9.19
C LYS A 79 3.74 -18.48 -10.69
N GLN A 80 2.89 -19.36 -11.22
CA GLN A 80 2.39 -19.26 -12.58
C GLN A 80 1.55 -17.99 -12.74
N ALA A 81 1.80 -17.24 -13.81
CA ALA A 81 1.13 -15.97 -14.09
C ALA A 81 0.44 -15.99 -15.45
N HIS A 82 -0.82 -15.55 -15.47
CA HIS A 82 -1.62 -15.34 -16.66
C HIS A 82 -1.79 -13.85 -16.90
N PHE A 83 -1.44 -13.42 -18.12
CA PHE A 83 -1.55 -12.03 -18.56
C PHE A 83 -2.64 -11.95 -19.62
N VAL A 84 -3.71 -11.23 -19.31
CA VAL A 84 -4.83 -11.09 -20.23
C VAL A 84 -4.96 -9.62 -20.62
N PRO A 85 -4.88 -9.26 -21.91
CA PRO A 85 -5.01 -7.87 -22.35
C PRO A 85 -6.46 -7.36 -22.19
N CYS A 86 -6.65 -6.05 -22.01
CA CYS A 86 -7.95 -5.43 -21.79
C CYS A 86 -8.03 -4.03 -22.40
N LYS A 87 -9.25 -3.64 -22.83
CA LYS A 87 -9.53 -2.29 -23.37
C LYS A 87 -9.69 -1.23 -22.28
N ASN A 88 -10.26 -1.59 -21.12
CA ASN A 88 -10.36 -0.73 -19.95
C ASN A 88 -10.50 -1.58 -18.66
N ILE A 89 -10.50 -0.93 -17.50
CA ILE A 89 -10.62 -1.60 -16.18
C ILE A 89 -12.05 -2.07 -15.87
N LEU A 90 -13.07 -1.30 -16.32
CA LEU A 90 -14.48 -1.52 -15.97
C LEU A 90 -15.13 -2.67 -16.74
N SER A 91 -14.64 -3.04 -17.91
CA SER A 91 -15.20 -4.12 -18.73
C SER A 91 -15.00 -5.51 -18.12
N ARG A 92 -14.39 -5.63 -16.93
CA ARG A 92 -13.68 -6.85 -16.55
C ARG A 92 -14.10 -7.60 -15.30
N ILE A 93 -14.75 -7.00 -14.31
CA ILE A 93 -15.25 -7.79 -13.17
C ILE A 93 -16.30 -8.82 -13.64
N LYS A 94 -17.07 -8.51 -14.68
CA LYS A 94 -18.13 -9.39 -15.21
C LYS A 94 -17.65 -10.54 -16.10
N LEU A 95 -16.53 -10.40 -16.81
CA LEU A 95 -16.05 -11.40 -17.78
C LEU A 95 -15.01 -12.37 -17.20
N CYS A 96 -14.38 -12.01 -16.07
CA CYS A 96 -13.24 -12.72 -15.52
C CYS A 96 -13.59 -13.96 -14.70
N ILE A 97 -14.77 -14.00 -14.08
CA ILE A 97 -15.19 -15.13 -13.25
C ILE A 97 -15.33 -16.43 -14.08
N PRO A 98 -16.01 -16.43 -15.25
CA PRO A 98 -16.13 -17.64 -16.07
C PRO A 98 -14.79 -18.17 -16.60
N SER A 99 -13.91 -17.27 -17.07
CA SER A 99 -12.60 -17.70 -17.57
C SER A 99 -11.75 -18.34 -16.47
N LEU A 100 -11.78 -17.79 -15.24
CA LEU A 100 -11.02 -18.36 -14.12
C LEU A 100 -11.45 -19.78 -13.78
N TYR A 101 -12.75 -20.09 -13.84
CA TYR A 101 -13.25 -21.44 -13.60
C TYR A 101 -12.80 -22.46 -14.66
N GLU A 102 -12.65 -22.04 -15.92
CA GLU A 102 -12.10 -22.89 -16.98
C GLU A 102 -10.62 -23.22 -16.78
N TRP A 103 -9.85 -22.37 -16.10
CA TRP A 103 -8.45 -22.64 -15.74
C TRP A 103 -8.30 -23.39 -14.40
N TYR A 104 -9.30 -23.31 -13.53
CA TYR A 104 -9.31 -23.97 -12.21
C TYR A 104 -9.73 -25.45 -12.25
N SER A 105 -10.35 -25.91 -13.34
CA SER A 105 -10.81 -27.30 -13.55
C SER A 105 -9.83 -28.09 -14.41
#